data_AF-A0A7C1N285-F1
#
_entry.id   AF-A0A7C1N285-F1
#
_cell.length_a   1.000
_cell.length_b   1.000
_cell.length_c   1.000
_cell.angle_alpha   90.00
_cell.angle_beta   90.00
_cell.angle_gamma   90.00
#
_symmetry.space_group_name_H-M   'P 1'
#
loop_
_entity.id
_entity.type
_entity.pdbx_description
1 polymer ?
#
loop_
_entity_poly.entity_id
_entity_poly.type
_entity_poly.pdbx_seq_one_letter_code
_entity_poly.pdbx_strand_id
1 'polypeptide(L)'
;MEEIEILSWLTLNAIKNAAKVAETVGNLQTGPCKAIFCKIEDDYLELYYSDTGSNFLRRYENKDEYDDAREKRKKEEGEVPFVEDQGYEDAFEDEVKKEIHELDDDSEKN
;
A
#
# COMPACT_ATOMS: atom_id res chain seq x y z
N MET A 1 8.26 -12.34 10.99
CA MET A 1 7.19 -11.43 10.51
C MET A 1 6.37 -10.83 11.66
N GLU A 2 6.10 -9.52 11.61
CA GLU A 2 5.04 -8.83 12.36
C GLU A 2 3.88 -8.44 11.42
N GLU A 3 2.63 -8.49 11.89
CA GLU A 3 1.43 -8.14 11.12
C GLU A 3 0.56 -7.13 11.89
N ILE A 4 0.08 -6.11 11.19
CA ILE A 4 -0.84 -5.09 11.70
C ILE A 4 -2.07 -5.06 10.80
N GLU A 5 -3.24 -5.24 11.41
CA GLU A 5 -4.52 -5.06 10.72
C GLU A 5 -4.80 -3.57 10.52
N ILE A 6 -5.08 -3.18 9.28
CA ILE A 6 -5.42 -1.82 8.89
C ILE A 6 -6.80 -1.82 8.23
N LEU A 7 -7.76 -1.14 8.87
CA LEU A 7 -9.12 -1.04 8.38
C LEU A 7 -9.28 0.00 7.25
N SER A 8 -8.31 0.91 7.10
CA SER A 8 -8.36 2.03 6.15
C SER A 8 -7.39 1.86 4.99
N TRP A 9 -7.91 1.88 3.75
CA TRP A 9 -7.08 1.92 2.54
C TRP A 9 -6.24 3.19 2.45
N LEU A 10 -6.73 4.31 2.99
CA LEU A 10 -5.99 5.58 3.00
C LEU A 10 -4.70 5.45 3.81
N THR A 11 -4.73 4.72 4.92
CA THR A 11 -3.52 4.49 5.74
C THR A 11 -2.49 3.66 4.97
N LEU A 12 -2.91 2.60 4.28
CA LEU A 12 -1.97 1.83 3.45
C LEU A 12 -1.45 2.64 2.25
N ASN A 13 -2.28 3.48 1.64
CA ASN A 13 -1.86 4.37 0.55
C ASN A 13 -0.83 5.41 1.03
N ALA A 14 -1.00 5.98 2.23
CA ALA A 14 -0.01 6.88 2.81
C ALA A 14 1.36 6.18 2.99
N ILE A 15 1.34 4.93 3.48
CA ILE A 15 2.56 4.12 3.62
C ILE A 15 3.16 3.80 2.25
N LYS A 16 2.33 3.41 1.27
CA LYS A 16 2.75 3.15 -0.12
C LYS A 16 3.45 4.38 -0.72
N ASN A 17 2.90 5.57 -0.52
CA ASN A 17 3.45 6.82 -1.06
C ASN A 17 4.77 7.22 -0.38
N ALA A 18 4.94 6.87 0.90
CA ALA A 18 6.19 7.08 1.62
C ALA A 18 7.26 5.99 1.34
N ALA A 19 6.84 4.83 0.84
CA ALA A 19 7.70 3.68 0.62
C ALA A 19 8.21 3.56 -0.81
N LYS A 20 9.37 2.92 -0.98
CA LYS A 20 9.84 2.51 -2.31
C LYS A 20 9.16 1.21 -2.71
N VAL A 21 8.19 1.30 -3.61
CA VAL A 21 7.49 0.12 -4.16
C VAL A 21 8.48 -0.69 -4.99
N ALA A 22 8.64 -1.97 -4.65
CA ALA A 22 9.49 -2.90 -5.36
C ALA A 22 8.68 -3.76 -6.33
N GLU A 23 7.51 -4.22 -5.92
CA GLU A 23 6.63 -5.03 -6.75
C GLU A 23 5.18 -4.95 -6.28
N THR A 24 4.24 -5.25 -7.18
CA THR A 24 2.83 -5.46 -6.87
C THR A 24 2.43 -6.85 -7.37
N VAL A 25 1.78 -7.63 -6.52
CA VAL A 25 1.29 -8.99 -6.79
C VAL A 25 -0.22 -9.02 -6.54
N GLY A 26 -0.99 -9.61 -7.45
CA GLY A 26 -2.45 -9.56 -7.40
C GLY A 26 -3.01 -8.22 -7.90
N ASN A 27 -4.33 -8.17 -8.08
CA ASN A 27 -5.02 -7.00 -8.60
C ASN A 27 -6.45 -6.97 -8.09
N LEU A 28 -6.82 -5.95 -7.30
CA LEU A 28 -8.18 -5.75 -6.78
C LEU A 28 -9.24 -5.62 -7.88
N GLN A 29 -8.85 -5.21 -9.09
CA GLN A 29 -9.80 -5.05 -10.19
C GLN A 29 -10.16 -6.38 -10.88
N THR A 30 -9.29 -7.38 -10.80
CA THR A 30 -9.48 -8.70 -11.43
C THR A 30 -9.53 -9.85 -10.42
N GLY A 31 -9.26 -9.59 -9.15
CA GLY A 31 -9.12 -10.57 -8.08
C GLY A 31 -9.52 -9.99 -6.71
N PRO A 32 -9.61 -10.84 -5.68
CA PRO A 32 -10.15 -10.45 -4.37
C PRO A 32 -9.17 -9.62 -3.53
N CYS A 33 -7.89 -9.60 -3.89
CA CYS A 33 -6.85 -8.91 -3.11
C CYS A 33 -5.70 -8.39 -3.98
N LYS A 34 -4.87 -7.53 -3.37
CA LYS A 34 -3.65 -6.98 -3.95
C LYS A 34 -2.59 -6.85 -2.87
N ALA A 35 -1.42 -7.42 -3.09
CA ALA A 35 -0.26 -7.30 -2.21
C ALA A 35 0.78 -6.38 -2.87
N ILE A 36 1.14 -5.29 -2.21
CA ILE A 36 2.22 -4.39 -2.65
C ILE A 36 3.43 -4.63 -1.77
N PHE A 37 4.51 -5.08 -2.39
CA PHE A 37 5.78 -5.31 -1.73
C PHE A 37 6.64 -4.05 -1.86
N CYS A 38 6.98 -3.44 -0.74
CA CYS A 38 7.74 -2.19 -0.68
C CYS A 38 8.81 -2.21 0.41
N LYS A 39 9.69 -1.20 0.39
CA LYS A 39 10.72 -1.00 1.41
C LYS A 39 10.68 0.44 1.91
N ILE A 40 10.75 0.62 3.22
CA ILE A 40 11.01 1.91 3.86
C ILE A 40 12.35 1.79 4.55
N GLU A 41 13.35 2.58 4.13
CA GLU A 41 14.72 2.49 4.63
C GLU A 41 15.28 1.05 4.60
N ASP A 42 15.32 0.39 5.75
CA ASP A 42 15.76 -1.00 5.93
C ASP A 42 14.65 -2.00 6.26
N ASP A 43 13.42 -1.53 6.45
CA ASP A 43 12.25 -2.38 6.70
C ASP A 43 11.62 -2.88 5.40
N TYR A 44 11.44 -4.19 5.33
CA TYR A 44 10.76 -4.89 4.23
C TYR A 44 9.28 -5.05 4.55
N LEU A 45 8.40 -4.53 3.69
CA LEU A 45 6.97 -4.43 3.97
C LEU A 45 6.11 -5.07 2.86
N GLU A 46 5.04 -5.76 3.26
CA GLU A 46 3.92 -6.18 2.40
C GLU A 46 2.68 -5.38 2.83
N LEU A 47 2.15 -4.56 1.91
CA LEU A 47 0.87 -3.88 2.04
C LEU A 47 -0.19 -4.75 1.35
N TYR A 48 -0.96 -5.49 2.12
CA TYR A 48 -2.01 -6.36 1.62
C TYR A 48 -3.36 -5.64 1.68
N TYR A 49 -3.94 -5.38 0.52
CA TYR A 49 -5.26 -4.81 0.33
C TYR A 49 -6.26 -5.91 0.02
N SER A 50 -7.44 -5.83 0.64
CA SER A 50 -8.54 -6.77 0.43
C SER A 50 -9.82 -6.01 0.14
N ASP A 51 -10.61 -6.47 -0.85
CA ASP A 51 -11.92 -5.86 -1.17
C ASP A 51 -13.02 -6.33 -0.21
N THR A 52 -12.89 -7.53 0.34
CA THR A 52 -13.93 -8.20 1.14
C THR A 52 -13.58 -8.41 2.60
N GLY A 53 -12.37 -8.02 3.02
CA GLY A 53 -11.89 -8.20 4.38
C GLY A 53 -10.96 -7.07 4.82
N SER A 54 -10.36 -7.24 6.00
CA SER A 54 -9.39 -6.29 6.52
C SER A 54 -8.12 -6.26 5.68
N ASN A 55 -7.44 -5.12 5.71
CA ASN A 55 -6.14 -4.96 5.07
C ASN A 55 -5.05 -5.21 6.10
N PHE A 56 -3.85 -5.52 5.62
CA PHE A 56 -2.74 -5.85 6.51
C PHE A 56 -1.47 -5.14 6.07
N LEU A 57 -0.75 -4.59 7.04
CA LEU A 57 0.64 -4.21 6.90
C LEU A 57 1.47 -5.30 7.55
N ARG A 58 2.35 -5.94 6.77
CA ARG A 58 3.27 -6.94 7.28
C ARG A 58 4.70 -6.45 7.15
N ARG A 59 5.48 -6.68 8.19
CA ARG A 59 6.90 -6.40 8.23
C ARG A 59 7.68 -7.70 8.33
N TYR A 60 8.66 -7.86 7.45
CA TYR A 60 9.57 -9.00 7.46
C TYR A 60 10.86 -8.62 8.15
N GLU A 61 11.42 -9.57 8.89
CA GLU A 61 12.65 -9.31 9.66
C GLU A 61 13.86 -9.26 8.74
N ASN A 62 13.84 -9.99 7.63
CA ASN A 62 14.95 -10.11 6.72
C ASN A 62 14.48 -10.21 5.26
N LYS A 63 15.42 -9.95 4.34
CA LYS A 63 15.17 -10.01 2.90
C LYS A 63 14.73 -11.40 2.43
N ASP A 64 15.31 -12.47 2.98
CA ASP A 64 14.96 -13.84 2.59
C ASP A 64 13.49 -14.15 2.88
N GLU A 65 12.98 -13.75 4.05
CA GLU A 65 11.57 -13.92 4.43
C GLU A 65 10.62 -13.11 3.52
N TYR A 66 11.05 -11.90 3.14
CA TYR A 66 10.31 -11.04 2.21
C TYR A 66 10.25 -11.64 0.80
N ASP A 67 11.38 -12.13 0.28
CA ASP A 67 11.44 -12.73 -1.06
C ASP A 67 10.65 -14.05 -1.11
N ASP A 68 10.71 -14.88 -0.05
CA ASP A 68 9.91 -16.10 0.09
C ASP A 68 8.39 -15.79 0.09
N ALA A 69 7.97 -14.77 0.84
CA ALA A 69 6.57 -14.36 0.90
C ALA A 69 6.09 -13.83 -0.46
N ARG A 70 6.93 -13.05 -1.13
CA ARG A 70 6.67 -12.52 -2.48
C ARG A 70 6.52 -13.64 -3.51
N GLU A 71 7.41 -14.63 -3.51
CA GLU A 71 7.26 -15.81 -4.38
C GLU A 71 6.02 -16.63 -4.06
N LYS A 72 5.70 -16.81 -2.77
CA LYS A 72 4.51 -17.53 -2.34
C LYS A 72 3.24 -16.84 -2.83
N ARG A 73 3.15 -15.51 -2.69
CA ARG A 73 2.01 -14.73 -3.20
C ARG A 73 1.86 -14.84 -4.71
N LYS A 74 2.97 -14.84 -5.47
CA LYS A 74 2.92 -15.08 -6.92
C LYS A 74 2.36 -16.45 -7.28
N LYS A 75 2.70 -17.48 -6.51
CA LYS A 75 2.19 -18.85 -6.71
C LYS A 75 0.71 -18.99 -6.32
N GLU A 76 0.26 -18.26 -5.30
CA GLU A 76 -1.12 -18.34 -4.78
C GLU A 76 -2.12 -17.47 -5.55
N GLU A 77 -1.77 -16.22 -5.86
CA GLU A 77 -2.65 -15.25 -6.55
C GLU A 77 -2.47 -15.23 -8.08
N GLY A 78 -1.42 -15.89 -8.59
CA GLY A 78 -1.02 -15.86 -9.99
C GLY A 78 -0.12 -14.66 -10.33
N GLU A 79 0.84 -14.88 -11.22
CA GLU A 79 1.68 -13.82 -11.78
C GLU A 79 0.81 -12.87 -12.62
N VAL A 80 0.28 -11.81 -11.99
CA VAL A 80 -0.23 -10.66 -12.74
C VAL A 80 0.98 -9.81 -13.11
N PRO A 81 1.38 -9.72 -14.39
CA PRO A 81 2.52 -8.89 -14.78
C PRO A 81 2.28 -7.45 -14.35
N PHE A 82 3.27 -6.88 -13.67
CA PHE A 82 3.30 -5.46 -13.32
C PHE A 82 3.19 -4.64 -14.61
N VAL A 83 2.03 -4.01 -14.81
CA VAL A 83 1.88 -2.92 -15.76
C VAL A 83 2.15 -1.66 -14.94
N GLU A 84 3.18 -0.88 -15.32
CA GLU A 84 3.35 0.47 -14.79
C GLU A 84 2.01 1.18 -14.92
N ASP A 85 1.45 1.54 -13.77
CA ASP A 85 0.20 2.29 -13.64
C ASP A 85 0.35 3.57 -14.47
N GLN A 86 -0.15 3.56 -15.70
CA GLN A 86 -0.31 4.77 -16.50
C GLN A 86 -1.42 5.57 -15.83
N GLY A 87 -1.00 6.36 -14.85
CA GLY A 87 -1.75 7.38 -14.12
C GLY A 87 -3.24 7.37 -14.37
N TYR A 88 -3.98 6.66 -13.52
CA TYR A 88 -5.22 7.27 -13.07
C TYR A 88 -4.81 8.50 -12.27
N GLU A 89 -4.82 9.67 -12.93
CA GLU A 89 -4.93 10.95 -12.24
C GLU A 89 -6.09 10.81 -11.27
N ASP A 90 -5.72 10.69 -10.00
CA ASP A 90 -6.62 10.58 -8.89
C ASP A 90 -7.36 11.92 -8.81
N ALA A 91 -8.52 12.00 -9.46
CA ALA A 91 -9.37 13.19 -9.45
C ALA A 91 -9.88 13.55 -8.02
N PHE A 92 -9.47 12.77 -7.01
CA PHE A 92 -9.68 13.03 -5.58
C PHE A 92 -8.44 13.58 -4.85
N GLU A 93 -7.27 13.68 -5.51
CA GLU A 93 -6.05 14.21 -4.88
C GLU A 93 -6.14 15.72 -4.60
N ASP A 94 -6.92 16.46 -5.40
CA ASP A 94 -7.09 17.91 -5.26
C ASP A 94 -8.06 18.30 -4.14
N GLU A 95 -9.11 17.51 -3.88
CA GLU A 95 -10.08 17.83 -2.82
C GLU A 95 -9.48 17.59 -1.43
N VAL A 96 -8.70 16.51 -1.25
CA VAL A 96 -8.07 16.18 0.03
C VAL A 96 -6.90 17.11 0.36
N LYS A 97 -6.12 17.57 -0.63
CA LYS A 97 -5.08 18.59 -0.39
C LYS A 97 -5.69 19.93 0.06
N LYS A 98 -6.87 20.28 -0.43
CA LYS A 98 -7.55 21.52 -0.08
C LYS A 98 -8.08 21.50 1.36
N GLU A 99 -8.66 20.38 1.78
CA GLU A 99 -9.24 20.24 3.12
C GLU A 99 -8.17 20.24 4.23
N ILE A 100 -6.96 19.75 3.96
CA ILE A 100 -5.84 19.81 4.91
C ILE A 100 -5.25 21.23 4.99
N HIS A 101 -5.21 21.98 3.89
CA HIS A 101 -4.64 23.33 3.85
C HIS A 101 -5.57 24.40 4.47
N GLU A 102 -6.86 24.12 4.63
CA GLU A 102 -7.82 25.02 5.29
C GLU A 102 -7.86 24.85 6.83
N LEU A 103 -7.26 23.78 7.38
CA LEU A 103 -7.22 23.54 8.83
C LEU A 103 -6.02 24.19 9.54
N ASP A 104 -4.97 24.58 8.80
CA ASP A 104 -3.75 25.19 9.37
C ASP A 104 -3.80 26.72 9.44
N ASP A 105 -4.77 27.40 8.82
CA ASP A 105 -4.81 28.88 8.74
C ASP A 105 -5.69 29.54 9.82
N ASP A 106 -6.36 28.78 10.70
CA ASP A 106 -7.22 29.30 11.77
C ASP A 106 -6.61 29.21 13.18
N SER A 107 -5.33 28.80 13.30
CA SER A 107 -4.65 28.65 14.61
C SER A 107 -3.79 29.87 15.04
N GLU A 108 -3.73 30.96 14.29
CA GLU A 108 -2.93 32.16 14.63
C GLU A 108 -3.72 33.46 14.86
N LYS A 109 -5.02 33.41 15.17
CA LYS A 109 -5.75 34.59 15.66
C LYS A 109 -6.75 34.28 16.77
N ASN A 110 -6.26 34.16 18.01
CA ASN A 110 -6.84 34.86 19.17
C ASN A 110 -5.90 34.89 20.37
#